data_AF-A0A947TDA5-F1
#
_entry.id   AF-A0A947TDA5-F1
#
_cell.length_a   1.000
_cell.length_b   1.000
_cell.length_c   1.000
_cell.angle_alpha   90.00
_cell.angle_beta   90.00
_cell.angle_gamma   90.00
#
_symmetry.space_group_name_H-M   'P 1'
#
loop_
_entity.id
_entity.type
_entity.pdbx_description
1 polymer ?
#
loop_
_entity_poly.entity_id
_entity_poly.type
_entity_poly.pdbx_seq_one_letter_code
_entity_poly.pdbx_strand_id
1 'polypeptide(L)' 'NRIRVLVGDEVLCELTPYDLTKARITYRFMPGRGGPGPQ' A
#
# COMPACT_ATOMS: atom_id res chain seq x y z
N ASN A 1 -4.32 -12.61 6.71
CA ASN A 1 -3.97 -11.50 5.79
C ASN A 1 -3.49 -10.32 6.65
N ARG A 2 -2.18 -10.08 6.73
CA ARG A 2 -1.60 -9.07 7.62
C ARG A 2 -0.46 -8.35 6.91
N ILE A 3 -0.71 -7.11 6.50
CA ILE A 3 0.30 -6.21 5.97
C ILE A 3 0.90 -5.45 7.16
N ARG A 4 2.23 -5.55 7.36
CA ARG A 4 2.95 -4.80 8.40
C ARG A 4 3.46 -3.51 7.77
N VAL A 5 3.07 -2.37 8.34
CA VAL A 5 3.40 -1.03 7.85
C VAL A 5 4.27 -0.34 8.91
N LEU A 6 5.34 0.29 8.47
CA LEU A 6 6.20 1.17 9.25
C LEU A 6 6.14 2.58 8.65
N VAL A 7 6.55 3.57 9.44
CA VAL A 7 6.65 4.95 8.97
C VAL A 7 7.71 5.03 7.88
N GLY A 8 7.37 5.60 6.73
CA GLY A 8 8.25 5.71 5.56
C GLY A 8 8.04 4.63 4.49
N ASP A 9 7.09 3.70 4.67
CA ASP A 9 6.73 2.73 3.64
C ASP A 9 5.82 3.33 2.56
N GLU A 10 6.15 3.04 1.30
CA GLU A 10 5.24 3.27 0.18
C GLU A 10 4.21 2.15 0.11
N VAL A 11 2.93 2.51 0.11
CA VAL A 11 1.81 1.57 0.11
C VAL A 11 0.75 1.99 -0.90
N LEU A 12 0.11 0.99 -1.52
CA LEU A 12 -1.07 1.20 -2.36
C LEU A 12 -2.33 1.12 -1.50
N CYS A 13 -3.17 2.14 -1.65
CA CYS A 13 -4.41 2.28 -0.91
C CYS A 13 -5.60 2.37 -1.86
N GLU A 14 -6.67 1.65 -1.55
CA GLU A 14 -7.97 1.82 -2.19
C GLU A 14 -8.89 2.61 -1.26
N LEU A 15 -9.45 3.71 -1.77
CA LEU A 15 -10.41 4.55 -1.05
C LEU A 15 -11.81 4.00 -1.26
N THR A 16 -12.65 4.05 -0.22
CA THR A 16 -14.08 3.86 -0.39
C THR A 16 -14.68 5.16 -0.94
N PRO A 17 -15.61 5.09 -1.91
CA PRO A 17 -16.17 6.28 -2.58
C PRO A 17 -16.98 7.19 -1.65
N TYR A 18 -17.24 6.76 -0.42
CA TYR A 18 -18.07 7.44 0.56
C TYR A 18 -17.26 8.17 1.63
N ASP A 19 -15.99 7.82 1.83
CA ASP A 19 -15.16 8.41 2.88
C ASP A 19 -13.70 8.53 2.41
N LEU A 20 -13.38 9.68 1.82
CA LEU A 20 -12.03 10.01 1.33
C LEU A 20 -11.00 10.19 2.45
N THR A 21 -11.42 10.11 3.72
CA THR A 21 -10.51 10.14 4.87
C THR A 21 -10.04 8.76 5.30
N LYS A 22 -10.67 7.68 4.77
CA LYS A 22 -10.33 6.30 5.10
C LYS A 22 -9.96 5.53 3.84
N ALA A 23 -8.78 4.92 3.87
CA ALA A 23 -8.28 4.09 2.79
C ALA A 23 -7.89 2.71 3.32
N ARG A 24 -8.14 1.67 2.51
CA ARG A 24 -7.70 0.31 2.80
C ARG A 24 -6.37 0.06 2.09
N ILE A 25 -5.37 -0.38 2.84
CA ILE A 25 -4.08 -0.77 2.27
C ILE A 25 -4.22 -2.14 1.61
N THR A 26 -3.91 -2.20 0.31
CA THR A 26 -3.95 -3.44 -0.48
C THR A 26 -2.55 -4.00 -0.73
N TYR A 27 -1.53 -3.14 -0.82
CA TYR A 27 -0.16 -3.56 -1.11
C TYR A 27 0.89 -2.65 -0.44
N ARG A 28 2.07 -3.21 -0.15
CA ARG A 28 3.25 -2.47 0.34
C ARG A 28 4.40 -2.68 -0.63
N PHE A 29 4.99 -1.59 -1.12
CA PHE A 29 6.17 -1.63 -1.98
C PHE A 29 7.41 -1.85 -1.12
N MET A 30 8.25 -2.81 -1.51
CA MET A 30 9.53 -3.09 -0.84
C MET A 30 10.69 -2.57 -1.69
N PRO A 31 11.30 -1.42 -1.34
CA PRO A 31 12.46 -0.92 -2.06
C PRO A 31 13.64 -1.85 -1.79
N GLY A 32 14.15 -2.52 -2.84
CA GLY A 32 15.36 -3.33 -2.78
C GLY A 32 15.18 -4.85 -2.74
N ARG A 33 13.94 -5.36 -2.72
CA ARG A 33 13.69 -6.82 -2.81
C ARG A 33 12.74 -7.15 -3.96
N GLY A 34 13.18 -6.91 -5.19
CA GLY A 34 12.56 -7.45 -6.42
C GLY A 34 11.03 -7.37 -6.48
N GLY A 35 10.44 -6.26 -6.02
CA GLY A 35 9.02 -5.99 -6.24
C GLY A 35 8.77 -5.82 -7.74
N PRO A 36 7.60 -6.23 -8.26
CA PRO A 36 7.35 -6.22 -9.68
C PRO A 36 7.46 -4.77 -10.16
N GLY A 37 8.43 -4.51 -11.03
CA GLY A 37 8.52 -3.26 -11.75
C GLY A 37 7.23 -3.01 -12.54
N PRO A 38 6.87 -1.75 -12.81
CA PRO A 38 5.75 -1.44 -13.67
C PRO A 38 5.96 -2.09 -15.05
N GLN A 39 4.93 -2.80 -15.53
CA GLN A 39 4.77 -3.11 -16.97
C GLN A 39 4.29 -1.85 -17.69
#